data_AF-A0A3B5LPN4-F1
#
_entry.id   AF-A0A3B5LPN4-F1
#
_cell.length_a   1.000
_cell.length_b   1.000
_cell.length_c   1.000
_cell.angle_alpha   90.00
_cell.angle_beta   90.00
_cell.angle_gamma   90.00
#
_symmetry.space_group_name_H-M   'P 1'
#
loop_
_entity.id
_entity.type
_entity.pdbx_description
1 polymer ?
#
loop_
_entity_poly.entity_id
_entity_poly.type
_entity_poly.pdbx_seq_one_letter_code
_entity_poly.pdbx_strand_id
1 'polypeptide(L)'
;LTVFSVWLFRTLRNHWKKSTLAACVLSYGGYWLYGKHCDSVLRREACQLARVIWTPADPNNLFEKNAAPILHLAGVEITVVKTDYEGQAKKLMELMEQTDMLIVAGGDGTLQEVITGLLRRPDQAAFSSTPIGFIPLGSHNSLSPSLHFLSDNKVKDITAATLSILKGETVPVDVLQIKGEKEQPVFALIGLRWGAFRDVAAKISKYWYLGPLKTNAAHWFHTLKVSLHHC
;
A
#
# COMPACT_ATOMS: atom_id res chain seq x y z
N LEU A 1 7.93 27.54 -55.87
CA LEU A 1 6.94 26.47 -55.57
C LEU A 1 6.58 25.64 -56.80
N THR A 2 6.30 26.25 -57.96
CA THR A 2 5.95 25.53 -59.21
C THR A 2 7.06 24.60 -59.73
N VAL A 3 8.34 25.03 -59.70
CA VAL A 3 9.47 24.21 -60.18
C VAL A 3 9.73 22.98 -59.32
N PHE A 4 9.57 23.11 -57.99
CA PHE A 4 9.77 22.02 -57.04
C PHE A 4 8.70 20.93 -57.19
N SER A 5 7.43 21.33 -57.35
CA SER A 5 6.33 20.40 -57.62
C SER A 5 6.48 19.69 -58.96
N VAL A 6 6.92 20.38 -60.02
CA VAL A 6 7.15 19.78 -61.34
C VAL A 6 8.31 18.78 -61.32
N TRP A 7 9.39 19.10 -60.61
CA TRP A 7 10.53 18.19 -60.41
C TRP A 7 10.12 16.94 -59.61
N LEU A 8 9.38 17.12 -58.51
CA LEU A 8 8.86 16.02 -57.69
C LEU A 8 8.00 15.05 -58.53
N PHE A 9 7.13 15.59 -59.39
CA PHE A 9 6.24 14.81 -60.26
C PHE A 9 7.01 14.02 -61.32
N ARG A 10 8.04 14.61 -61.94
CA ARG A 10 8.90 13.91 -62.93
C ARG A 10 9.67 12.77 -62.28
N THR A 11 10.21 12.98 -61.08
CA THR A 11 10.98 11.98 -60.34
C THR A 11 10.10 10.82 -59.86
N LEU A 12 8.89 11.11 -59.37
CA LEU A 12 7.87 10.11 -59.02
C LEU A 12 7.48 9.24 -60.23
N ARG A 13 7.29 9.86 -61.41
CA ARG A 13 6.93 9.15 -62.65
C ARG A 13 8.03 8.22 -63.17
N ASN A 14 9.31 8.60 -63.05
CA ASN A 14 10.43 7.76 -63.50
C ASN A 14 10.72 6.56 -62.58
N HIS A 15 10.37 6.65 -61.29
CA HIS A 15 10.58 5.57 -60.32
C HIS A 15 9.28 5.13 -59.64
N TRP A 16 8.18 5.11 -60.40
CA TRP A 16 6.83 4.88 -59.87
C TRP A 16 6.73 3.58 -59.05
N LYS A 17 7.42 2.50 -59.47
CA LYS A 17 7.50 1.23 -58.72
C LYS A 17 8.24 1.31 -57.38
N LYS A 18 9.25 2.18 -57.24
CA LYS A 18 10.00 2.37 -55.99
C LYS A 18 9.24 3.28 -55.03
N SER A 19 8.58 4.30 -55.56
CA SER A 19 7.76 5.22 -54.76
C SER A 19 6.50 4.57 -54.20
N THR A 20 5.84 3.69 -54.95
CA THR A 20 4.68 2.93 -54.43
C THR A 20 5.09 1.99 -53.30
N LEU A 21 6.21 1.27 -53.45
CA LEU A 21 6.76 0.41 -52.40
C LEU A 21 7.09 1.19 -51.13
N ALA A 22 7.74 2.36 -51.27
CA ALA A 22 8.04 3.23 -50.13
C ALA A 22 6.78 3.73 -49.41
N ALA A 23 5.73 4.11 -50.15
CA ALA A 23 4.47 4.55 -49.57
C ALA A 23 3.77 3.43 -48.79
N CYS A 24 3.74 2.20 -49.31
CA CYS A 24 3.18 1.05 -48.61
C CYS A 24 3.95 0.74 -47.32
N VAL A 25 5.29 0.76 -47.36
CA VAL A 25 6.12 0.50 -46.17
C VAL A 25 5.94 1.59 -45.11
N LEU A 26 5.88 2.86 -45.51
CA LEU A 26 5.65 3.97 -44.59
C LEU A 26 4.24 3.92 -43.97
N SER A 27 3.23 3.58 -44.76
CA SER A 27 1.86 3.40 -44.27
C SER A 27 1.78 2.25 -43.26
N TYR A 28 2.39 1.11 -43.58
CA TYR A 28 2.43 -0.04 -42.66
C TYR A 28 3.23 0.27 -41.38
N GLY A 29 4.40 0.90 -41.51
CA GLY A 29 5.23 1.31 -40.38
C GLY A 29 4.53 2.33 -39.48
N GLY A 30 3.80 3.29 -40.08
CA GLY A 30 2.98 4.25 -39.35
C GLY A 30 1.82 3.61 -38.61
N TYR A 31 1.09 2.68 -39.24
CA TYR A 31 0.03 1.91 -38.59
C TYR A 31 0.57 1.05 -37.44
N TRP A 32 1.71 0.38 -37.63
CA TRP A 32 2.36 -0.43 -36.61
C TRP A 32 2.84 0.41 -35.41
N LEU A 33 3.45 1.58 -35.68
CA LEU A 33 3.86 2.53 -34.65
C LEU A 33 2.66 3.10 -33.89
N TYR A 34 1.58 3.43 -34.60
CA TYR A 34 0.35 3.92 -34.00
C TYR A 34 -0.29 2.88 -33.09
N GLY A 35 -0.37 1.61 -33.52
CA GLY A 35 -0.83 0.50 -32.68
C GLY A 35 0.03 0.33 -31.43
N LYS A 36 1.36 0.31 -31.58
CA LYS A 36 2.31 0.29 -30.45
C LYS A 36 2.12 1.46 -29.49
N HIS A 37 1.82 2.65 -30.00
CA HIS A 37 1.57 3.83 -29.18
C HIS A 37 0.25 3.72 -28.43
N CYS A 38 -0.86 3.37 -29.09
CA CYS A 38 -2.15 3.13 -28.45
C CYS A 38 -2.04 2.06 -27.36
N ASP A 39 -1.36 0.94 -27.63
CA ASP A 39 -1.14 -0.11 -26.64
C ASP A 39 -0.34 0.39 -25.43
N SER A 40 0.60 1.33 -25.62
CA SER A 40 1.37 1.92 -24.53
C SER A 40 0.55 2.90 -23.70
N VAL A 41 -0.38 3.62 -24.32
CA VAL A 41 -1.31 4.55 -23.65
C VAL A 41 -2.34 3.78 -22.84
N LEU A 42 -2.97 2.75 -23.43
CA LEU A 42 -3.91 1.86 -22.74
C LEU A 42 -3.28 1.19 -21.52
N ARG A 43 -2.02 0.74 -21.63
CA ARG A 43 -1.28 0.17 -20.49
C ARG A 43 -1.09 1.21 -19.38
N ARG A 44 -0.77 2.47 -19.71
CA ARG A 44 -0.60 3.54 -18.72
C ARG A 44 -1.92 3.93 -18.05
N GLU A 45 -3.01 3.98 -18.79
CA GLU A 45 -4.34 4.27 -18.23
C GLU A 45 -4.88 3.13 -17.36
N ALA A 46 -4.47 1.89 -17.62
CA ALA A 46 -4.79 0.74 -16.78
C ALA A 46 -3.91 0.64 -15.52
N CYS A 47 -2.69 1.18 -15.55
CA CYS A 47 -1.80 1.19 -14.39
C CYS A 47 -2.32 2.16 -13.32
N GLN A 48 -2.83 1.62 -12.22
CA GLN A 48 -3.13 2.42 -11.04
C GLN A 48 -1.83 2.82 -10.33
N LEU A 49 -1.73 4.07 -9.89
CA LEU A 49 -0.64 4.52 -9.04
C LEU A 49 -0.95 4.13 -7.59
N ALA A 50 -0.31 3.05 -7.13
CA ALA A 50 -0.41 2.65 -5.74
C ALA A 50 0.83 3.07 -4.97
N ARG A 51 0.65 3.73 -3.84
CA ARG A 51 1.76 3.98 -2.92
C ARG A 51 1.75 2.94 -1.83
N VAL A 52 2.88 2.26 -1.66
CA VAL A 52 3.04 1.22 -0.63
C VAL A 52 3.88 1.78 0.50
N ILE A 53 3.31 1.85 1.69
CA ILE A 53 4.02 2.18 2.92
C ILE A 53 4.24 0.89 3.69
N TRP A 54 5.49 0.61 4.04
CA TRP A 54 5.82 -0.57 4.83
C TRP A 54 6.88 -0.31 5.89
N THR A 55 6.85 -1.14 6.92
CA THR A 55 7.81 -1.08 8.03
C THR A 55 9.00 -2.00 7.77
N PRO A 56 10.26 -1.51 7.90
CA PRO A 56 11.47 -2.31 7.74
C PRO A 56 11.61 -3.41 8.80
N ALA A 57 10.77 -3.41 9.84
CA ALA A 57 10.62 -4.48 10.81
C ALA A 57 9.87 -5.72 10.25
N ASP A 58 9.98 -6.00 8.94
CA ASP A 58 9.64 -7.30 8.36
C ASP A 58 10.90 -8.19 8.39
N PRO A 59 11.10 -9.01 9.44
CA PRO A 59 12.35 -9.72 9.67
C PRO A 59 12.73 -10.71 8.55
N ASN A 60 11.78 -11.08 7.69
CA ASN A 60 11.97 -12.12 6.67
C ASN A 60 11.84 -11.61 5.22
N ASN A 61 11.70 -10.29 5.01
CA ASN A 61 11.37 -9.69 3.71
C ASN A 61 10.14 -10.38 3.07
N LEU A 62 9.10 -10.63 3.87
CA LEU A 62 7.87 -11.28 3.43
C LEU A 62 7.12 -10.45 2.39
N PHE A 63 7.16 -9.13 2.49
CA PHE A 63 6.55 -8.24 1.49
C PHE A 63 7.22 -8.41 0.12
N GLU A 64 8.54 -8.25 0.05
CA GLU A 64 9.34 -8.36 -1.17
C GLU A 64 9.21 -9.75 -1.83
N LYS A 65 9.10 -10.81 -1.03
CA LYS A 65 9.00 -12.18 -1.54
C LYS A 65 7.60 -12.56 -2.03
N ASN A 66 6.55 -12.09 -1.37
CA ASN A 66 5.20 -12.62 -1.56
C ASN A 66 4.21 -11.60 -2.16
N ALA A 67 4.30 -10.33 -1.79
CA ALA A 67 3.33 -9.31 -2.20
C ALA A 67 3.83 -8.44 -3.37
N ALA A 68 5.09 -7.97 -3.30
CA ALA A 68 5.68 -7.12 -4.34
C ALA A 68 5.62 -7.74 -5.75
N PRO A 69 5.93 -9.04 -5.96
CA PRO A 69 5.86 -9.64 -7.29
C PRO A 69 4.43 -9.64 -7.85
N ILE A 70 3.43 -9.86 -6.99
CA ILE A 70 2.02 -9.89 -7.39
C ILE A 70 1.56 -8.51 -7.85
N LEU A 71 1.94 -7.45 -7.11
CA LEU A 71 1.62 -6.06 -7.45
C LEU A 71 2.26 -5.65 -8.78
N HIS A 72 3.53 -5.99 -8.99
CA HIS A 72 4.23 -5.71 -10.25
C HIS A 72 3.62 -6.46 -11.44
N LEU A 73 3.23 -7.72 -11.26
CA LEU A 73 2.58 -8.51 -12.31
C LEU A 73 1.18 -8.00 -12.65
N ALA A 74 0.49 -7.40 -11.68
CA ALA A 74 -0.81 -6.77 -11.88
C ALA A 74 -0.74 -5.42 -12.61
N GLY A 75 0.46 -4.94 -12.97
CA GLY A 75 0.64 -3.66 -13.64
C GLY A 75 0.42 -2.46 -12.70
N VAL A 76 0.52 -2.65 -11.39
CA VAL A 76 0.43 -1.56 -10.43
C VAL A 76 1.79 -0.90 -10.29
N GLU A 77 1.86 0.41 -10.55
CA GLU A 77 3.09 1.17 -10.31
C GLU A 77 3.18 1.46 -8.81
N ILE A 78 4.11 0.76 -8.15
CA ILE A 78 4.28 0.87 -6.70
C ILE A 78 5.43 1.80 -6.31
N THR A 79 5.13 2.83 -5.52
CA THR A 79 6.15 3.61 -4.82
C THR A 79 6.29 3.09 -3.40
N VAL A 80 7.42 2.45 -3.10
CA VAL A 80 7.68 1.82 -1.80
C VAL A 80 8.36 2.80 -0.86
N VAL A 81 7.73 3.10 0.29
CA VAL A 81 8.32 3.95 1.34
C VAL A 81 8.52 3.15 2.62
N LYS A 82 9.74 3.21 3.15
CA LYS A 82 10.16 2.53 4.39
C LYS A 82 10.06 3.49 5.57
N THR A 83 9.58 3.01 6.70
CA THR A 83 9.47 3.80 7.95
C THR A 83 10.43 3.29 9.02
N ASP A 84 11.50 4.02 9.29
CA ASP A 84 12.57 3.65 10.22
C ASP A 84 12.17 3.71 11.70
N TYR A 85 11.20 4.54 12.08
CA TYR A 85 10.77 4.71 13.47
C TYR A 85 9.26 4.98 13.63
N GLU A 86 8.76 4.78 14.86
CA GLU A 86 7.36 5.02 15.23
C GLU A 86 6.95 6.48 15.01
N GLY A 87 5.82 6.70 14.33
CA GLY A 87 5.31 8.03 13.99
C GLY A 87 5.92 8.65 12.74
N GLN A 88 6.88 8.00 12.07
CA GLN A 88 7.36 8.44 10.75
C GLN A 88 6.27 8.30 9.69
N ALA A 89 5.51 7.20 9.71
CA ALA A 89 4.43 6.96 8.75
C ALA A 89 3.40 8.11 8.82
N LYS A 90 3.05 8.52 10.05
CA LYS A 90 2.13 9.62 10.31
C LYS A 90 2.61 10.94 9.71
N LYS A 91 3.86 11.34 9.93
CA LYS A 91 4.44 12.57 9.35
C LYS A 91 4.52 12.51 7.83
N LEU A 92 4.86 11.35 7.28
CA LEU A 92 4.91 11.13 5.84
C LEU A 92 3.52 11.28 5.21
N MET A 93 2.48 10.83 5.90
CA MET A 93 1.11 10.93 5.42
C MET A 93 0.59 12.37 5.37
N GLU A 94 1.00 13.21 6.31
CA GLU A 94 0.65 14.64 6.34
C GLU A 94 1.22 15.38 5.11
N LEU A 95 2.35 14.93 4.57
CA LEU A 95 3.06 15.54 3.43
C LEU A 95 2.79 14.84 2.09
N MET A 96 1.97 13.79 2.08
CA MET A 96 1.79 12.97 0.88
C MET A 96 0.91 13.67 -0.15
N GLU A 97 1.23 13.52 -1.44
CA GLU A 97 0.36 13.95 -2.54
C GLU A 97 -0.83 12.98 -2.70
N GLN A 98 -1.81 13.37 -3.51
CA GLN A 98 -2.97 12.53 -3.83
C GLN A 98 -2.50 11.28 -4.59
N THR A 99 -2.97 10.10 -4.17
CA THR A 99 -2.68 8.82 -4.82
C THR A 99 -3.99 8.07 -5.06
N ASP A 100 -4.03 7.21 -6.07
CA ASP A 100 -5.23 6.43 -6.40
C ASP A 100 -5.53 5.37 -5.32
N MET A 101 -4.47 4.75 -4.79
CA MET A 101 -4.59 3.75 -3.73
C MET A 101 -3.40 3.81 -2.78
N LEU A 102 -3.67 3.60 -1.49
CA LEU A 102 -2.66 3.48 -0.45
C LEU A 102 -2.60 2.04 0.06
N ILE A 103 -1.44 1.41 0.03
CA ILE A 103 -1.24 0.07 0.60
C ILE A 103 -0.38 0.21 1.85
N VAL A 104 -0.85 -0.30 2.98
CA VAL A 104 -0.09 -0.38 4.23
C VAL A 104 0.30 -1.82 4.48
N ALA A 105 1.61 -2.11 4.46
CA ALA A 105 2.14 -3.42 4.78
C ALA A 105 2.84 -3.40 6.15
N GLY A 106 2.23 -4.04 7.14
CA GLY A 106 2.70 -3.93 8.53
C GLY A 106 1.77 -4.58 9.54
N GLY A 107 1.80 -4.06 10.76
CA GLY A 107 0.86 -4.41 11.82
C GLY A 107 -0.19 -3.34 12.05
N ASP A 108 -1.10 -3.60 13.02
CA ASP A 108 -2.17 -2.67 13.40
C ASP A 108 -1.63 -1.27 13.77
N GLY A 109 -0.46 -1.19 14.41
CA GLY A 109 0.17 0.09 14.79
C GLY A 109 0.55 0.95 13.58
N THR A 110 1.14 0.35 12.55
CA THR A 110 1.49 1.06 11.31
C THR A 110 0.24 1.58 10.60
N LEU A 111 -0.80 0.75 10.55
CA LEU A 111 -2.08 1.16 9.96
C LEU A 111 -2.72 2.31 10.74
N GLN A 112 -2.66 2.26 12.07
CA GLN A 112 -3.16 3.34 12.92
C GLN A 112 -2.40 4.66 12.72
N GLU A 113 -1.07 4.61 12.56
CA GLU A 113 -0.26 5.80 12.27
C GLU A 113 -0.63 6.42 10.93
N VAL A 114 -0.79 5.59 9.89
CA VAL A 114 -1.16 6.03 8.54
C VAL A 114 -2.53 6.72 8.54
N ILE A 115 -3.53 6.08 9.15
CA ILE A 115 -4.89 6.63 9.22
C ILE A 115 -4.92 7.90 10.05
N THR A 116 -4.20 7.93 11.17
CA THR A 116 -4.10 9.14 11.98
C THR A 116 -3.44 10.28 11.21
N GLY A 117 -2.40 10.00 10.41
CA GLY A 117 -1.75 11.00 9.56
C GLY A 117 -2.67 11.51 8.45
N LEU A 118 -3.42 10.61 7.81
CA LEU A 118 -4.40 10.96 6.77
C LEU A 118 -5.54 11.84 7.31
N LEU A 119 -6.17 11.42 8.41
CA LEU A 119 -7.36 12.08 8.96
C LEU A 119 -7.03 13.37 9.73
N ARG A 120 -5.75 13.67 9.99
CA ARG A 120 -5.30 14.94 10.56
C ARG A 120 -5.16 16.05 9.53
N ARG A 121 -5.17 15.72 8.24
CA ARG A 121 -4.98 16.70 7.17
C ARG A 121 -6.19 17.64 7.06
N PRO A 122 -5.96 18.90 6.67
CA PRO A 122 -7.06 19.82 6.38
C PRO A 122 -7.92 19.32 5.20
N ASP A 123 -7.31 18.57 4.27
CA ASP A 123 -7.93 18.00 3.06
C ASP A 123 -8.60 16.62 3.32
N GLN A 124 -9.00 16.33 4.56
CA GLN A 124 -9.57 15.03 4.98
C GLN A 124 -10.68 14.52 4.05
N ALA A 125 -11.56 15.40 3.55
CA ALA A 125 -12.68 15.01 2.70
C ALA A 125 -12.23 14.41 1.36
N ALA A 126 -11.10 14.87 0.81
CA ALA A 126 -10.56 14.38 -0.46
C ALA A 126 -9.85 13.03 -0.33
N PHE A 127 -9.30 12.73 0.85
CA PHE A 127 -8.59 11.48 1.13
C PHE A 127 -9.46 10.40 1.77
N SER A 128 -10.63 10.77 2.30
CA SER A 128 -11.60 9.80 2.82
C SER A 128 -12.15 8.86 1.74
N SER A 129 -12.06 9.25 0.46
CA SER A 129 -12.48 8.42 -0.67
C SER A 129 -11.34 7.54 -1.22
N THR A 130 -10.09 7.76 -0.81
CA THR A 130 -8.96 6.97 -1.29
C THR A 130 -8.98 5.58 -0.64
N PRO A 131 -9.06 4.48 -1.41
CA PRO A 131 -9.04 3.13 -0.86
C PRO A 131 -7.70 2.83 -0.19
N ILE A 132 -7.77 2.23 1.00
CA ILE A 132 -6.60 1.79 1.77
C ILE A 132 -6.58 0.25 1.79
N GLY A 133 -5.54 -0.33 1.19
CA GLY A 133 -5.24 -1.75 1.28
C GLY A 133 -4.38 -2.06 2.49
N PHE A 134 -4.68 -3.14 3.21
CA PHE A 134 -3.88 -3.59 4.36
C PHE A 134 -3.26 -4.96 4.08
N ILE A 135 -1.94 -5.07 4.19
CA ILE A 135 -1.20 -6.33 4.08
C ILE A 135 -0.68 -6.71 5.48
N PRO A 136 -1.21 -7.79 6.08
CA PRO A 136 -0.85 -8.20 7.43
C PRO A 136 0.56 -8.83 7.47
N LEU A 137 1.56 -8.04 7.85
CA LEU A 137 2.95 -8.54 8.05
C LEU A 137 3.24 -8.85 9.53
N GLY A 138 2.43 -8.36 10.47
CA GLY A 138 2.60 -8.60 11.90
C GLY A 138 2.38 -10.05 12.33
N SER A 139 2.79 -10.40 13.55
CA SER A 139 2.50 -11.70 14.18
C SER A 139 1.05 -11.83 14.63
N HIS A 140 0.43 -10.72 15.01
CA HIS A 140 -0.95 -10.63 15.47
C HIS A 140 -1.54 -9.36 14.85
N ASN A 141 -2.51 -9.51 13.95
CA ASN A 141 -3.20 -8.39 13.31
C ASN A 141 -4.68 -8.54 13.65
N SER A 142 -5.24 -7.59 14.37
CA SER A 142 -6.61 -7.66 14.86
C SER A 142 -7.63 -7.40 13.74
N LEU A 143 -7.20 -6.73 12.66
CA LEU A 143 -8.04 -6.37 11.52
C LEU A 143 -8.02 -7.40 10.39
N SER A 144 -6.97 -8.22 10.32
CA SER A 144 -6.86 -9.28 9.32
C SER A 144 -8.05 -10.27 9.32
N PRO A 145 -8.59 -10.73 10.47
CA PRO A 145 -9.72 -11.65 10.49
C PRO A 145 -11.03 -11.02 9.98
N SER A 146 -11.16 -9.70 10.08
CA SER A 146 -12.35 -8.97 9.62
C SER A 146 -12.32 -8.67 8.13
N LEU A 147 -11.13 -8.65 7.52
CA LEU A 147 -10.93 -8.30 6.11
C LEU A 147 -10.67 -9.54 5.23
N HIS A 148 -10.08 -10.61 5.77
CA HIS A 148 -9.71 -11.80 5.02
C HIS A 148 -9.94 -13.08 5.84
N PHE A 149 -10.16 -14.21 5.14
CA PHE A 149 -10.17 -15.52 5.76
C PHE A 149 -8.77 -15.87 6.27
N LEU A 150 -8.65 -16.07 7.58
CA LEU A 150 -7.38 -16.49 8.20
C LEU A 150 -7.02 -17.91 7.76
N SER A 151 -5.77 -18.12 7.36
CA SER A 151 -5.19 -19.43 7.10
C SER A 151 -4.10 -19.74 8.14
N ASP A 152 -3.80 -21.02 8.33
CA ASP A 152 -2.66 -21.43 9.18
C ASP A 152 -1.30 -20.95 8.63
N ASN A 153 -1.24 -20.61 7.33
CA ASN A 153 -0.03 -20.14 6.67
C ASN A 153 -0.04 -18.63 6.47
N LYS A 154 0.85 -17.93 7.18
CA LYS A 154 1.07 -16.47 7.04
C LYS A 154 1.29 -15.99 5.60
N VAL A 155 1.98 -16.78 4.78
CA VAL A 155 2.19 -16.43 3.35
C VAL A 155 0.87 -16.43 2.59
N LYS A 156 -0.03 -17.38 2.87
CA LYS A 156 -1.35 -17.42 2.24
C LYS A 156 -2.16 -16.18 2.62
N ASP A 157 -2.08 -15.73 3.87
CA ASP A 157 -2.77 -14.51 4.31
C ASP A 157 -2.26 -13.27 3.56
N ILE A 158 -0.94 -13.13 3.42
CA ILE A 158 -0.33 -12.03 2.66
C ILE A 158 -0.76 -12.05 1.20
N THR A 159 -0.70 -13.23 0.56
CA THR A 159 -1.11 -13.40 -0.83
C THR A 159 -2.61 -13.15 -1.01
N ALA A 160 -3.45 -13.65 -0.11
CA ALA A 160 -4.89 -13.44 -0.14
C ALA A 160 -5.24 -11.95 0.01
N ALA A 161 -4.61 -11.26 0.98
CA ALA A 161 -4.79 -9.83 1.18
C ALA A 161 -4.38 -9.03 -0.06
N THR A 162 -3.22 -9.35 -0.65
CA THR A 162 -2.72 -8.69 -1.87
C THR A 162 -3.68 -8.91 -3.05
N LEU A 163 -4.22 -10.12 -3.21
CA LEU A 163 -5.19 -10.43 -4.26
C LEU A 163 -6.54 -9.70 -4.04
N SER A 164 -7.00 -9.59 -2.79
CA SER A 164 -8.20 -8.81 -2.46
C SER A 164 -8.03 -7.33 -2.79
N ILE A 165 -6.86 -6.75 -2.51
CA ILE A 165 -6.52 -5.38 -2.90
C ILE A 165 -6.61 -5.22 -4.43
N LEU A 166 -6.02 -6.16 -5.19
CA LEU A 166 -6.04 -6.13 -6.65
C LEU A 166 -7.43 -6.33 -7.27
N LYS A 167 -8.33 -7.04 -6.58
CA LYS A 167 -9.73 -7.15 -7.00
C LYS A 167 -10.49 -5.82 -6.91
N GLY A 168 -10.01 -4.87 -6.09
CA GLY A 168 -10.63 -3.57 -5.93
C GLY A 168 -11.93 -3.58 -5.11
N GLU A 169 -12.18 -4.65 -4.34
CA GLU A 169 -13.34 -4.71 -3.43
C GLU A 169 -13.07 -3.85 -2.19
N THR A 170 -13.84 -2.78 -2.01
CA THR A 170 -13.70 -1.85 -0.88
C THR A 170 -14.83 -2.01 0.12
N VAL A 171 -14.49 -1.98 1.41
CA VAL A 171 -15.45 -2.01 2.52
C VAL A 171 -15.34 -0.70 3.30
N PRO A 172 -16.44 0.03 3.56
CA PRO A 172 -16.40 1.19 4.43
C PRO A 172 -16.09 0.74 5.87
N VAL A 173 -15.17 1.44 6.53
CA VAL A 173 -14.76 1.14 7.90
C VAL A 173 -14.91 2.39 8.76
N ASP A 174 -15.58 2.22 9.90
CA ASP A 174 -15.76 3.29 10.88
C ASP A 174 -14.46 3.55 11.66
N VAL A 175 -14.21 4.82 11.99
CA VAL A 175 -13.04 5.25 12.75
C VAL A 175 -13.46 5.99 14.02
N LEU A 176 -12.83 5.66 15.14
CA LEU A 176 -13.01 6.36 16.40
C LEU A 176 -12.04 7.54 16.49
N GLN A 177 -12.57 8.75 16.66
CA GLN A 177 -11.76 9.94 16.95
C GLN A 177 -11.62 10.14 18.46
N ILE A 178 -10.38 10.19 18.94
CA ILE A 178 -10.04 10.41 20.34
C ILE A 178 -9.31 11.75 20.42
N LYS A 179 -9.93 12.74 21.07
CA LYS A 179 -9.37 14.09 21.22
C LYS A 179 -9.05 14.37 22.68
N GLY A 180 -7.77 14.57 22.98
CA GLY A 180 -7.33 15.11 24.26
C GLY A 180 -7.50 16.63 24.32
N GLU A 181 -7.52 17.21 25.52
CA GLU A 181 -7.72 18.67 25.70
C GLU A 181 -6.61 19.52 25.06
N LYS A 182 -5.35 19.05 25.10
CA LYS A 182 -4.17 19.79 24.63
C LYS A 182 -3.45 19.15 23.44
N GLU A 183 -3.87 17.96 23.04
CA GLU A 183 -3.20 17.16 22.02
C GLU A 183 -4.00 17.09 20.73
N GLN A 184 -3.29 16.88 19.61
CA GLN A 184 -3.93 16.64 18.34
C GLN A 184 -4.76 15.35 18.36
N PRO A 185 -5.91 15.30 17.67
CA PRO A 185 -6.80 14.14 17.69
C PRO A 185 -6.10 12.89 17.16
N VAL A 186 -6.28 11.76 17.83
CA VAL A 186 -5.78 10.45 17.40
C VAL A 186 -6.97 9.64 16.89
N PHE A 187 -6.78 8.90 15.81
CA PHE A 187 -7.81 8.05 15.25
C PHE A 187 -7.49 6.58 15.54
N ALA A 188 -8.51 5.78 15.80
CA ALA A 188 -8.39 4.36 16.09
C ALA A 188 -9.42 3.57 15.27
N LEU A 189 -8.98 2.47 14.65
CA LEU A 189 -9.85 1.56 13.89
C LEU A 189 -10.53 0.51 14.79
N ILE A 190 -9.79 -0.03 15.76
CA ILE A 190 -10.26 -1.18 16.55
C ILE A 190 -10.88 -0.70 17.86
N GLY A 191 -10.17 0.16 18.59
CA GLY A 191 -10.62 0.69 19.86
C GLY A 191 -9.48 1.02 20.81
N LEU A 192 -9.84 1.64 21.94
CA LEU A 192 -8.92 2.01 23.01
C LEU A 192 -8.96 0.94 24.12
N ARG A 193 -7.79 0.46 24.55
CA ARG A 193 -7.67 -0.46 25.68
C ARG A 193 -6.89 0.20 26.81
N TRP A 194 -7.50 0.27 27.98
CA TRP A 194 -6.89 0.83 29.19
C TRP A 194 -7.12 -0.09 30.39
N GLY A 195 -6.14 -0.18 31.29
CA GLY A 195 -6.19 -1.00 32.50
C GLY A 195 -5.14 -2.12 32.55
N ALA A 196 -5.28 -3.00 33.54
CA ALA A 196 -4.29 -4.00 33.92
C ALA A 196 -3.85 -4.91 32.76
N PHE A 197 -4.77 -5.36 31.90
CA PHE A 197 -4.43 -6.22 30.77
C PHE A 197 -3.49 -5.54 29.77
N ARG A 198 -3.67 -4.24 29.52
CA ARG A 198 -2.77 -3.46 28.65
C ARG A 198 -1.40 -3.29 29.30
N ASP A 199 -1.35 -3.03 30.60
CA ASP A 199 -0.10 -2.84 31.33
C ASP A 199 0.71 -4.13 31.46
N VAL A 200 0.03 -5.27 31.56
CA VAL A 200 0.65 -6.59 31.43
C VAL A 200 1.19 -6.78 30.02
N ALA A 201 0.38 -6.54 28.99
CA ALA A 201 0.77 -6.73 27.60
C ALA A 201 2.05 -5.96 27.24
N ALA A 202 2.17 -4.71 27.71
CA ALA A 202 3.37 -3.88 27.54
C ALA A 202 4.63 -4.42 28.24
N LYS A 203 4.48 -5.30 29.25
CA LYS A 203 5.59 -5.91 29.99
C LYS A 203 5.96 -7.31 29.48
N ILE A 204 5.10 -8.00 28.73
CA ILE A 204 5.36 -9.36 28.23
C ILE A 204 6.69 -9.41 27.45
N SER A 205 6.99 -8.41 26.63
CA SER A 205 8.23 -8.33 25.86
C SER A 205 9.48 -8.21 26.73
N LYS A 206 9.38 -7.62 27.93
CA LYS A 206 10.51 -7.48 28.87
C LYS A 206 10.93 -8.82 29.48
N TYR A 207 9.98 -9.75 29.62
CA TYR A 207 10.23 -11.09 30.16
C TYR A 207 10.69 -12.09 29.10
N TRP A 208 11.45 -11.63 28.10
CA TRP A 208 11.92 -12.47 26.99
C TRP A 208 12.71 -13.71 27.48
N TYR A 209 13.41 -13.58 28.61
CA TYR A 209 14.20 -14.65 29.24
C TYR A 209 13.36 -15.83 29.79
N LEU A 210 12.05 -15.65 29.99
CA LEU A 210 11.14 -16.70 30.47
C LEU A 210 10.55 -17.57 29.34
N GLY A 211 10.95 -17.33 28.10
CA GLY A 211 10.57 -18.14 26.94
C GLY A 211 9.05 -18.33 26.82
N PRO A 212 8.52 -19.57 26.81
CA PRO A 212 7.09 -19.84 26.65
C PRO A 212 6.25 -19.40 27.86
N LEU A 213 6.86 -19.30 29.05
CA LEU A 213 6.16 -18.91 30.28
C LEU A 213 6.01 -17.39 30.42
N LYS A 214 6.63 -16.59 29.53
CA LYS A 214 6.65 -15.13 29.63
C LYS A 214 5.27 -14.51 29.76
N THR A 215 4.26 -15.04 29.06
CA THR A 215 2.89 -14.53 29.08
C THR A 215 2.26 -14.76 30.46
N ASN A 216 2.27 -16.00 30.93
CA ASN A 216 1.69 -16.37 32.22
C ASN A 216 2.42 -15.70 33.38
N ALA A 217 3.76 -15.63 33.32
CA ALA A 217 4.58 -14.95 34.31
C ALA A 217 4.28 -13.45 34.37
N ALA A 218 4.10 -12.79 33.23
CA ALA A 218 3.74 -11.37 33.20
C ALA A 218 2.40 -11.10 33.90
N HIS A 219 1.39 -11.95 33.67
CA HIS A 219 0.12 -11.87 34.37
C HIS A 219 0.30 -12.12 35.87
N TRP A 220 1.03 -13.17 36.25
CA TRP A 220 1.24 -13.54 37.65
C TRP A 220 1.99 -12.46 38.45
N PHE A 221 3.09 -11.94 37.91
CA PHE A 221 3.85 -10.85 38.53
C PHE A 221 3.03 -9.56 38.66
N HIS A 222 2.14 -9.28 37.71
CA HIS A 222 1.26 -8.14 37.81
C HIS A 222 0.23 -8.31 38.93
N THR A 223 -0.38 -9.50 39.04
CA THR A 223 -1.31 -9.83 40.12
C THR A 223 -0.65 -9.69 41.50
N LEU A 224 0.58 -10.20 41.66
CA LEU A 224 1.35 -10.05 42.91
C LEU A 224 1.60 -8.58 43.26
N LYS A 225 1.99 -7.77 42.27
CA LYS A 225 2.26 -6.34 42.48
C LYS A 225 1.00 -5.57 42.91
N VAL A 226 -0.15 -5.88 42.32
CA VAL A 226 -1.43 -5.26 42.70
C VAL A 226 -1.83 -5.70 44.11
N SER A 227 -1.67 -6.98 44.45
CA SER A 227 -2.00 -7.50 45.78
C SER A 227 -1.12 -6.90 46.90
N LEU A 228 0.15 -6.59 46.61
CA LEU A 228 1.08 -5.97 47.56
C LEU A 228 0.82 -4.47 47.78
N HIS A 229 0.12 -3.79 46.87
CA HIS A 229 -0.24 -2.36 47.02
C HIS A 229 -1.60 -2.13 47.68
N HIS A 230 -2.35 -3.20 47.99
CA HIS A 230 -3.64 -3.16 48.69
C HIS A 230 -3.58 -3.70 50.13
N CYS A 231 -2.40 -4.11 50.59
CA CYS A 231 -2.07 -4.34 52.01
C CYS A 231 -1.24 -3.18 52.54
#